data_AF-A0A945U5J0-F1
#
_entry.id   AF-A0A945U5J0-F1
#
_cell.length_a   1.000
_cell.length_b   1.000
_cell.length_c   1.000
_cell.angle_alpha   90.00
_cell.angle_beta   90.00
_cell.angle_gamma   90.00
#
_symmetry.space_group_name_H-M   'P 1'
#
loop_
_entity.id
_entity.type
_entity.pdbx_description
1 polymer ?
#
loop_
_entity_poly.entity_id
_entity_poly.type
_entity_poly.pdbx_seq_one_letter_code
_entity_poly.pdbx_strand_id
1 'polypeptide(L)'
;TMVTKGTNTGTEEISKIHDAVGYDAEKGEYIEGYEQKPIEWVRVHTLPDLTYFNHSQHVTVGDLECQQCHGNMQEKTLGQVATMEELNSQKFNVKDGIEFKHATLTMGWCIDCHRQKEVNMEDNDYYTEMHEKMKVKYGEEKLTVDKIGGLECGKCHY
;
A
#
# COMPACT_ATOMS: atom_id res chain seq x y z
N THR A 1 -23.28 14.43 9.52
CA THR A 1 -23.87 15.11 8.36
C THR A 1 -23.67 14.24 7.14
N MET A 2 -24.73 13.93 6.41
CA MET A 2 -24.62 13.14 5.18
C MET A 2 -23.91 13.97 4.11
N VAL A 3 -22.94 13.37 3.41
CA VAL A 3 -22.33 14.00 2.24
C VAL A 3 -23.33 13.89 1.10
N THR A 4 -23.78 15.00 0.54
CA THR A 4 -24.78 15.04 -0.56
C THR A 4 -24.22 15.60 -1.86
N LYS A 5 -23.01 16.16 -1.82
CA LYS A 5 -22.33 16.78 -2.97
C LYS A 5 -20.82 16.72 -2.77
N GLY A 6 -20.09 16.33 -3.80
CA GLY A 6 -18.63 16.40 -3.86
C GLY A 6 -18.11 17.79 -4.24
N THR A 7 -16.88 18.10 -3.82
CA THR A 7 -16.22 19.39 -4.08
C THR A 7 -15.96 19.63 -5.57
N ASN A 8 -15.63 18.58 -6.33
CA ASN A 8 -15.17 18.69 -7.72
C ASN A 8 -16.25 18.30 -8.76
N THR A 9 -17.05 17.27 -8.47
CA THR A 9 -18.03 16.70 -9.41
C THR A 9 -19.48 16.98 -9.02
N GLY A 10 -19.70 17.80 -7.99
CA GLY A 10 -21.03 18.10 -7.52
C GLY A 10 -21.78 16.83 -7.12
N THR A 11 -22.98 16.63 -7.65
CA THR A 11 -23.82 15.47 -7.34
C THR A 11 -23.53 14.26 -8.25
N GLU A 12 -22.77 14.43 -9.33
CA GLU A 12 -22.64 13.42 -10.39
C GLU A 12 -22.07 12.09 -9.88
N GLU A 13 -20.93 12.11 -9.19
CA GLU A 13 -20.29 10.88 -8.71
C GLU A 13 -21.02 10.27 -7.50
N ILE A 14 -21.61 11.09 -6.64
CA ILE A 14 -22.31 10.58 -5.45
C ILE A 14 -23.68 9.98 -5.80
N SER A 15 -24.35 10.49 -6.85
CA SER A 15 -25.57 9.88 -7.38
C SER A 15 -25.34 8.44 -7.84
N LYS A 16 -24.17 8.12 -8.41
CA LYS A 16 -23.83 6.72 -8.78
C LYS A 16 -23.81 5.79 -7.57
N ILE A 17 -23.33 6.29 -6.42
CA ILE A 17 -23.36 5.52 -5.16
C ILE A 17 -24.79 5.33 -4.69
N HIS A 18 -25.61 6.40 -4.73
CA HIS A 18 -27.02 6.33 -4.37
C HIS A 18 -27.78 5.31 -5.22
N ASP A 19 -27.59 5.34 -6.54
CA ASP A 19 -28.20 4.40 -7.47
C ASP A 19 -27.73 2.96 -7.23
N ALA A 20 -26.45 2.76 -6.89
CA ALA A 20 -25.91 1.42 -6.58
C ALA A 20 -26.58 0.81 -5.34
N VAL A 21 -26.85 1.61 -4.31
CA VAL A 21 -27.40 1.12 -3.03
C VAL A 21 -28.91 1.31 -2.86
N GLY A 22 -29.58 1.95 -3.82
CA GLY A 22 -31.02 2.24 -3.78
C GLY A 22 -31.39 3.38 -2.84
N TYR A 23 -30.57 4.41 -2.75
CA TYR A 23 -30.82 5.57 -1.90
C TYR A 23 -31.54 6.69 -2.66
N ASP A 24 -32.71 7.13 -2.18
CA ASP A 24 -33.41 8.30 -2.68
C ASP A 24 -32.88 9.55 -1.96
N ALA A 25 -32.06 10.34 -2.65
CA ALA A 25 -31.42 11.53 -2.09
C ALA A 25 -32.39 12.69 -1.81
N GLU A 26 -33.58 12.71 -2.43
CA GLU A 26 -34.58 13.74 -2.20
C GLU A 26 -35.40 13.45 -0.95
N LYS A 27 -35.77 12.17 -0.74
CA LYS A 27 -36.48 11.73 0.47
C LYS A 27 -35.55 11.50 1.66
N GLY A 28 -34.27 11.25 1.39
CA GLY A 28 -33.29 10.88 2.41
C GLY A 28 -33.47 9.45 2.92
N GLU A 29 -34.02 8.55 2.09
CA GLU A 29 -34.45 7.20 2.49
C GLU A 29 -33.96 6.15 1.48
N TYR A 30 -33.77 4.92 1.96
CA TYR A 30 -33.53 3.79 1.06
C TYR A 30 -34.84 3.29 0.47
N ILE A 31 -34.81 2.90 -0.81
CA ILE A 31 -35.95 2.34 -1.52
C ILE A 31 -36.20 0.92 -1.01
N GLU A 32 -37.39 0.68 -0.46
CA GLU A 32 -37.79 -0.63 0.05
C GLU A 32 -37.80 -1.67 -1.09
N GLY A 33 -37.20 -2.84 -0.82
CA GLY A 33 -37.11 -3.92 -1.81
C GLY A 33 -36.12 -3.68 -2.94
N TYR A 34 -35.27 -2.65 -2.86
CA TYR A 34 -34.27 -2.38 -3.89
C TYR A 34 -33.16 -3.45 -3.92
N GLU A 35 -32.90 -3.97 -5.12
CA GLU A 35 -31.78 -4.88 -5.37
C GLU A 35 -30.51 -4.07 -5.64
N GLN A 36 -29.59 -4.08 -4.67
CA GLN A 36 -28.32 -3.36 -4.77
C GLN A 36 -27.47 -3.86 -5.93
N LYS A 37 -26.78 -2.93 -6.59
CA LYS A 37 -25.86 -3.21 -7.70
C LYS A 37 -24.43 -2.94 -7.26
N PRO A 38 -23.46 -3.76 -7.67
CA PRO A 38 -22.06 -3.49 -7.38
C PRO A 38 -21.59 -2.22 -8.11
N ILE A 39 -20.69 -1.47 -7.48
CA ILE A 39 -20.00 -0.34 -8.11
C ILE A 39 -18.83 -0.88 -8.94
N GLU A 40 -18.77 -0.47 -10.21
CA GLU A 40 -17.72 -0.86 -11.15
C GLU A 40 -16.45 -0.03 -10.94
N TRP A 41 -15.69 -0.36 -9.90
CA TRP A 41 -14.43 0.31 -9.60
C TRP A 41 -13.34 0.00 -10.65
N VAL A 42 -12.64 1.03 -11.10
CA VAL A 42 -11.40 0.87 -11.86
C VAL A 42 -10.23 0.75 -10.90
N ARG A 43 -9.61 -0.43 -10.85
CA ARG A 43 -8.42 -0.67 -10.03
C ARG A 43 -7.19 -0.04 -10.66
N VAL A 44 -6.55 0.90 -9.95
CA VAL A 44 -5.36 1.61 -10.45
C VAL A 44 -4.03 0.96 -10.06
N HIS A 45 -3.98 0.26 -8.93
CA HIS A 45 -2.79 -0.51 -8.50
C HIS A 45 -2.94 -1.96 -8.94
N THR A 46 -2.23 -2.35 -10.00
CA THR A 46 -2.24 -3.72 -10.53
C THR A 46 -0.81 -4.24 -10.63
N LEU A 47 -0.61 -5.49 -10.24
CA LEU A 47 0.62 -6.24 -10.44
C LEU A 47 0.30 -7.42 -11.36
N PRO A 48 1.27 -7.95 -12.13
CA PRO A 48 1.06 -9.16 -12.93
C PRO A 48 0.62 -10.34 -12.07
N ASP A 49 -0.25 -11.21 -12.60
CA ASP A 49 -0.84 -12.34 -11.86
C ASP A 49 0.17 -13.35 -11.31
N LEU A 50 1.35 -13.44 -11.94
CA LEU A 50 2.47 -14.27 -11.46
C LEU A 50 3.16 -13.69 -10.22
N THR A 51 2.74 -12.51 -9.75
CA THR A 51 3.31 -11.83 -8.58
C THR A 51 2.34 -11.93 -7.42
N TYR A 52 2.82 -12.47 -6.31
CA TYR A 52 2.13 -12.45 -5.04
C TYR A 52 2.59 -11.26 -4.19
N PHE A 53 1.62 -10.48 -3.73
CA PHE A 53 1.85 -9.35 -2.82
C PHE A 53 0.87 -9.43 -1.65
N ASN A 54 1.39 -9.31 -0.43
CA ASN A 54 0.61 -9.36 0.79
C ASN A 54 0.80 -8.10 1.63
N HIS A 55 -0.26 -7.31 1.82
CA HIS A 55 -0.21 -6.07 2.61
C HIS A 55 0.20 -6.30 4.06
N SER A 56 -0.20 -7.41 4.70
CA SER A 56 0.06 -7.61 6.13
C SER A 56 1.55 -7.77 6.45
N GLN A 57 2.32 -8.39 5.55
CA GLN A 57 3.78 -8.51 5.71
C GLN A 57 4.47 -7.15 5.66
N HIS A 58 3.93 -6.21 4.89
CA HIS A 58 4.55 -4.90 4.70
C HIS A 58 4.08 -3.89 5.75
N VAL A 59 2.77 -3.83 6.01
CA VAL A 59 2.18 -2.84 6.94
C VAL A 59 2.28 -3.30 8.39
N THR A 60 1.94 -4.56 8.68
CA THR A 60 1.87 -5.04 10.07
C THR A 60 3.23 -5.53 10.57
N VAL A 61 3.97 -6.28 9.75
CA VAL A 61 5.28 -6.84 10.14
C VAL A 61 6.41 -5.87 9.81
N GLY A 62 6.40 -5.31 8.60
CA GLY A 62 7.40 -4.33 8.15
C GLY A 62 7.21 -2.91 8.68
N ASP A 63 6.10 -2.66 9.39
CA ASP A 63 5.73 -1.37 9.99
C ASP A 63 5.86 -0.20 8.99
N LEU A 64 5.41 -0.44 7.75
CA LEU A 64 5.45 0.55 6.68
C LEU A 64 4.19 1.41 6.70
N GLU A 65 4.41 2.72 6.73
CA GLU A 65 3.37 3.73 6.56
C GLU A 65 2.81 3.71 5.13
N CYS A 66 1.50 3.91 4.98
CA CYS A 66 0.83 3.87 3.67
C CYS A 66 1.50 4.79 2.64
N GLN A 67 1.96 5.97 3.08
CA GLN A 67 2.59 6.98 2.24
C GLN A 67 3.94 6.54 1.69
N GLN A 68 4.63 5.59 2.34
CA GLN A 68 5.91 5.06 1.86
C GLN A 68 5.76 4.36 0.49
N CYS A 69 4.58 3.79 0.21
CA CYS A 69 4.28 3.07 -1.01
C CYS A 69 3.29 3.78 -1.94
N HIS A 70 2.29 4.46 -1.38
CA HIS A 70 1.20 5.08 -2.15
C HIS A 70 1.29 6.61 -2.22
N GLY A 71 2.29 7.23 -1.58
CA GLY A 71 2.41 8.69 -1.48
C GLY A 71 1.32 9.31 -0.63
N ASN A 72 1.24 10.65 -0.59
CA ASN A 72 0.26 11.35 0.21
C ASN A 72 -1.13 11.34 -0.45
N MET A 73 -1.88 10.25 -0.25
CA MET A 73 -3.22 10.09 -0.80
C MET A 73 -4.24 11.12 -0.27
N GLN A 74 -3.99 11.76 0.86
CA GLN A 74 -4.89 12.79 1.43
C GLN A 74 -4.91 14.07 0.57
N GLU A 75 -3.85 14.33 -0.19
CA GLU A 75 -3.74 15.47 -1.10
C GLU A 75 -4.26 15.15 -2.51
N LYS A 76 -4.58 13.88 -2.80
CA LYS A 76 -5.03 13.46 -4.12
C LYS A 76 -6.55 13.51 -4.21
N THR A 77 -7.05 14.05 -5.32
CA THR A 77 -8.49 14.11 -5.63
C THR A 77 -8.99 12.91 -6.41
N LEU A 78 -8.07 12.08 -6.94
CA LEU A 78 -8.35 10.86 -7.69
C LEU A 78 -7.38 9.77 -7.24
N GLY A 79 -7.87 8.52 -7.18
CA GLY A 79 -7.01 7.36 -6.95
C GLY A 79 -6.02 7.21 -8.09
N GLN A 80 -4.73 7.25 -7.78
CA GLN A 80 -3.64 7.13 -8.75
C GLN A 80 -2.43 6.45 -8.12
N VAL A 81 -1.51 5.98 -8.95
CA VAL A 81 -0.24 5.43 -8.50
C VAL A 81 0.74 6.58 -8.30
N ALA A 82 1.34 6.66 -7.11
CA ALA A 82 2.37 7.66 -6.82
C ALA A 82 3.59 7.47 -7.72
N THR A 83 4.21 8.56 -8.13
CA THR A 83 5.44 8.48 -8.93
C THR A 83 6.64 8.13 -8.06
N MET A 84 7.69 7.61 -8.67
CA MET A 84 8.97 7.33 -7.99
C MET A 84 9.52 8.60 -7.30
N GLU A 85 9.41 9.75 -7.97
CA GLU A 85 9.85 11.05 -7.43
C GLU A 85 9.02 11.47 -6.20
N GLU A 86 7.70 11.30 -6.26
CA GLU A 86 6.82 11.57 -5.13
C GLU A 86 7.16 10.69 -3.93
N LEU A 87 7.44 9.40 -4.16
CA LEU A 87 7.81 8.46 -3.10
C LEU A 87 9.19 8.77 -2.51
N ASN A 88 10.18 9.09 -3.34
CA ASN A 88 11.51 9.51 -2.87
C ASN A 88 11.46 10.81 -2.05
N SER A 89 10.45 11.64 -2.27
CA SER A 89 10.25 12.89 -1.52
C SER A 89 9.49 12.70 -0.20
N GLN A 90 8.98 11.48 0.09
CA GLN A 90 8.25 11.24 1.34
C GLN A 90 9.20 11.24 2.53
N LYS A 91 8.81 11.96 3.59
CA LYS A 91 9.61 12.10 4.82
C LYS A 91 10.05 10.77 5.41
N PHE A 92 9.19 9.75 5.34
CA PHE A 92 9.49 8.40 5.81
C PHE A 92 10.62 7.75 5.01
N ASN A 93 10.53 7.77 3.68
CA ASN A 93 11.56 7.20 2.80
C ASN A 93 12.89 7.95 2.94
N VAL A 94 12.85 9.29 3.03
CA VAL A 94 14.04 10.10 3.29
C VAL A 94 14.67 9.78 4.65
N LYS A 95 13.85 9.67 5.70
CA LYS A 95 14.31 9.33 7.06
C LYS A 95 14.97 7.95 7.11
N ASP A 96 14.37 6.97 6.44
CA ASP A 96 14.84 5.59 6.42
C ASP A 96 15.97 5.37 5.40
N GLY A 97 16.32 6.40 4.61
CA GLY A 97 17.35 6.33 3.58
C GLY A 97 16.96 5.44 2.39
N ILE A 98 15.66 5.28 2.13
CA ILE A 98 15.12 4.52 1.00
C ILE A 98 15.11 5.41 -0.25
N GLU A 99 15.86 5.01 -1.26
CA GLU A 99 15.85 5.64 -2.59
C GLU A 99 15.36 4.63 -3.65
N PHE A 100 14.26 4.96 -4.32
CA PHE A 100 13.77 4.23 -5.48
C PHE A 100 14.43 4.74 -6.76
N LYS A 101 14.92 3.80 -7.57
CA LYS A 101 15.57 4.06 -8.87
C LYS A 101 14.73 3.56 -10.05
N HIS A 102 13.68 2.81 -9.74
CA HIS A 102 12.74 2.26 -10.70
C HIS A 102 11.32 2.78 -10.45
N ALA A 103 10.52 2.77 -11.51
CA ALA A 103 9.13 3.20 -11.46
C ALA A 103 8.30 2.38 -10.44
N THR A 104 7.37 3.04 -9.76
CA THR A 104 6.49 2.45 -8.75
C THR A 104 5.77 1.22 -9.29
N LEU A 105 5.63 0.18 -8.46
CA LEU A 105 5.03 -1.12 -8.78
C LEU A 105 5.76 -1.96 -9.84
N THR A 106 6.99 -1.58 -10.23
CA THR A 106 7.86 -2.49 -11.00
C THR A 106 8.68 -3.38 -10.07
N MET A 107 9.17 -4.51 -10.58
CA MET A 107 10.05 -5.41 -9.80
C MET A 107 11.28 -4.67 -9.23
N GLY A 108 11.86 -3.76 -10.01
CA GLY A 108 13.00 -2.95 -9.57
C GLY A 108 12.67 -2.09 -8.36
N TRP A 109 11.44 -1.55 -8.29
CA TRP A 109 10.98 -0.74 -7.16
C TRP A 109 10.87 -1.56 -5.87
N CYS A 110 10.35 -2.79 -5.95
CA CYS A 110 10.33 -3.72 -4.81
C CYS A 110 11.74 -4.04 -4.33
N ILE A 111 12.65 -4.33 -5.27
CA ILE A 111 14.03 -4.70 -4.97
C ILE A 111 14.80 -3.53 -4.35
N ASP A 112 14.61 -2.32 -4.85
CA ASP A 112 15.25 -1.12 -4.31
C ASP A 112 14.94 -0.97 -2.82
N CYS A 113 13.65 -1.07 -2.42
CA CYS A 113 13.29 -1.02 -1.01
C CYS A 113 13.83 -2.21 -0.23
N HIS A 114 13.71 -3.44 -0.72
CA HIS A 114 14.15 -4.63 0.02
C HIS A 114 15.67 -4.66 0.32
N ARG A 115 16.48 -4.01 -0.52
CA ARG A 115 17.93 -3.86 -0.29
C ARG A 115 18.29 -2.81 0.75
N GLN A 116 17.37 -1.89 1.05
CA GLN A 116 17.63 -0.71 1.87
C GLN A 116 16.86 -0.75 3.20
N LYS A 117 15.66 -1.33 3.20
CA LYS A 117 14.79 -1.38 4.38
C LYS A 117 15.34 -2.37 5.40
N GLU A 118 15.63 -1.86 6.57
CA GLU A 118 16.01 -2.62 7.74
C GLU A 118 14.79 -3.31 8.35
N VAL A 119 14.96 -4.58 8.74
CA VAL A 119 13.93 -5.37 9.38
C VAL A 119 13.86 -4.95 10.84
N ASN A 120 12.65 -4.69 11.35
CA ASN A 120 12.48 -4.47 12.78
C ASN A 120 12.66 -5.79 13.54
N MET A 121 13.74 -5.88 14.30
CA MET A 121 14.10 -7.05 15.11
C MET A 121 13.83 -6.84 16.61
N GLU A 122 13.30 -5.67 16.98
CA GLU A 122 12.89 -5.33 18.34
C GLU A 122 11.46 -5.84 18.59
N ASP A 123 11.21 -6.34 19.80
CA ASP A 123 9.88 -6.72 20.30
C ASP A 123 9.11 -7.83 19.55
N ASN A 124 9.81 -8.72 18.83
CA ASN A 124 9.18 -9.88 18.20
C ASN A 124 9.85 -11.21 18.59
N ASP A 125 9.18 -11.96 19.49
CA ASP A 125 9.59 -13.28 19.98
C ASP A 125 9.84 -14.30 18.86
N TYR A 126 9.17 -14.16 17.70
CA TYR A 126 9.38 -15.03 16.55
C TYR A 126 10.78 -14.86 15.92
N TYR A 127 11.36 -13.66 16.02
CA TYR A 127 12.64 -13.34 15.39
C TYR A 127 13.82 -13.46 16.34
N THR A 128 13.65 -13.80 17.62
CA THR A 128 14.76 -13.87 18.59
C THR A 128 15.89 -14.80 18.12
N GLU A 129 15.56 -16.02 17.70
CA GLU A 129 16.56 -16.97 17.20
C GLU A 129 17.21 -16.50 15.89
N MET A 130 16.42 -15.90 14.99
CA MET A 130 16.92 -15.30 13.75
C MET A 130 17.88 -14.15 14.07
N HIS A 131 17.55 -13.31 15.05
CA HIS A 131 18.34 -12.16 15.45
C HIS A 131 19.71 -12.59 15.95
N GLU A 132 19.77 -13.60 16.81
CA GLU A 132 21.02 -14.16 17.33
C GLU A 132 21.90 -14.72 16.21
N LYS A 133 21.31 -15.54 15.31
CA LYS A 133 22.04 -16.10 14.16
C LYS A 133 22.53 -15.02 13.20
N MET A 134 21.74 -13.99 12.97
CA MET A 134 22.08 -12.90 12.06
C MET A 134 23.17 -11.98 12.64
N LYS A 135 23.17 -11.72 13.96
CA LYS A 135 24.27 -11.03 14.64
C LYS A 135 25.61 -11.76 14.46
N VAL A 136 25.61 -13.10 14.50
CA VAL A 136 26.83 -13.89 14.28
C VAL A 136 27.32 -13.77 12.82
N LYS A 137 26.40 -13.73 11.85
CA LYS A 137 26.74 -13.74 10.42
C LYS A 137 27.12 -12.36 9.87
N TYR A 138 26.43 -11.30 10.31
CA TYR A 138 26.55 -9.96 9.76
C TYR A 138 27.09 -8.91 10.75
N GLY A 139 27.33 -9.29 12.01
CA GLY A 139 27.88 -8.39 13.02
C GLY A 139 26.93 -7.21 13.32
N GLU A 140 27.48 -6.00 13.28
CA GLU A 140 26.76 -4.74 13.52
C GLU A 140 26.16 -4.14 12.23
N GLU A 141 26.24 -4.83 11.09
CA GLU A 141 25.61 -4.33 9.87
C GLU A 141 24.09 -4.33 9.99
N LYS A 142 23.45 -3.32 9.37
CA LYS A 142 21.99 -3.28 9.20
C LYS A 142 21.48 -4.57 8.58
N LEU A 143 20.47 -5.16 9.20
CA LEU A 143 19.83 -6.37 8.70
C LEU A 143 18.65 -5.99 7.80
N THR A 144 18.93 -5.91 6.51
CA THR A 144 17.94 -5.55 5.48
C THR A 144 17.09 -6.74 5.04
N VAL A 145 15.95 -6.47 4.41
CA VAL A 145 15.01 -7.50 3.94
C VAL A 145 15.67 -8.49 2.97
N ASP A 146 16.59 -8.02 2.12
CA ASP A 146 17.36 -8.89 1.22
C ASP A 146 18.28 -9.88 1.98
N LYS A 147 18.88 -9.45 3.10
CA LYS A 147 19.76 -10.29 3.93
C LYS A 147 19.01 -11.43 4.62
N ILE A 148 17.71 -11.28 4.87
CA ILE A 148 16.84 -12.34 5.43
C ILE A 148 16.15 -13.21 4.36
N GLY A 149 16.55 -13.08 3.08
CA GLY A 149 16.01 -13.89 1.98
C GLY A 149 14.75 -13.31 1.34
N GLY A 150 14.41 -12.05 1.60
CA GLY A 150 13.25 -11.38 0.99
C GLY A 150 13.38 -11.08 -0.51
N LEU A 151 14.45 -11.55 -1.18
CA LEU A 151 14.66 -11.46 -2.62
C LEU A 151 14.69 -12.82 -3.33
N GLU A 152 14.35 -13.90 -2.64
CA GLU A 152 14.22 -15.22 -3.27
C GLU A 152 13.05 -15.23 -4.26
N CYS A 153 13.25 -15.79 -5.46
CA CYS A 153 12.25 -15.78 -6.53
C CYS A 153 10.88 -16.32 -6.06
N GLY A 154 10.90 -17.44 -5.34
CA GLY A 154 9.69 -18.13 -4.84
C GLY A 154 8.90 -17.39 -3.75
N LYS A 155 9.43 -16.30 -3.20
CA LYS A 155 8.71 -15.49 -2.20
C LYS A 155 7.68 -14.57 -2.82
N CYS A 156 7.93 -14.15 -4.07
CA CYS A 156 7.10 -13.19 -4.79
C CYS A 156 6.52 -13.77 -6.09
N HIS A 157 7.18 -14.77 -6.69
CA HIS A 157 6.78 -15.37 -7.95
C HIS A 157 6.57 -16.87 -7.80
N TYR A 158 5.44 -17.37 -8.30
CA TYR A 158 5.06 -18.80 -8.26
C TYR A 158 5.21 -19.46 -9.62
#